data_AF-A0A3P6B0F7-F1
#
_entry.id   AF-A0A3P6B0F7-F1
#
_cell.length_a   1.000
_cell.length_b   1.000
_cell.length_c   1.000
_cell.angle_alpha   90.00
_cell.angle_beta   90.00
_cell.angle_gamma   90.00
#
_symmetry.space_group_name_H-M   'P 1'
#
loop_
_entity.id
_entity.type
_entity.pdbx_description
1 polymer ?
#
loop_
_entity_poly.entity_id
_entity_poly.type
_entity_poly.pdbx_seq_one_letter_code
_entity_poly.pdbx_strand_id
1 'polypeptide(L)'
;VLPRKLFVARVGLAFLFGLCIFLLGVTHEGPMCDLLWSVPHDRCGLSPRGAGYTFGQHNNGLSLISRAHQLLMEGFNWWQEKNVVTVFSAPNCFYRCGNFVMILQIRGTYFIQFDPAPRQAERSLILKPIQ
;
A
#
# COMPACT_ATOMS: atom_id res chain seq x y z
N VAL A 1 -22.82 -10.24 -1.68
CA VAL A 1 -22.76 -10.32 -0.21
C VAL A 1 -21.43 -9.69 0.21
N LEU A 2 -21.42 -8.50 0.81
CA LEU A 2 -20.16 -7.89 1.32
C LEU A 2 -19.56 -8.82 2.38
N PRO A 3 -18.23 -9.05 2.40
CA PRO A 3 -17.62 -9.72 3.53
C PRO A 3 -17.73 -8.77 4.73
N ARG A 4 -18.38 -9.25 5.80
CA ARG A 4 -19.02 -8.39 6.81
C ARG A 4 -18.07 -7.52 7.64
N LYS A 5 -16.74 -7.64 7.53
CA LYS A 5 -15.78 -6.81 8.28
C LYS A 5 -14.46 -6.65 7.50
N LEU A 6 -14.38 -5.63 6.66
CA LEU A 6 -13.14 -5.22 5.97
C LEU A 6 -12.44 -4.12 6.79
N PHE A 7 -11.15 -4.31 7.05
CA PHE A 7 -10.31 -3.25 7.60
C PHE A 7 -9.38 -2.73 6.51
N VAL A 8 -9.45 -1.42 6.22
CA VAL A 8 -8.57 -0.76 5.26
C VAL A 8 -7.57 0.09 6.03
N ALA A 9 -6.34 -0.39 6.17
CA ALA A 9 -5.25 0.33 6.81
C ALA A 9 -4.42 1.07 5.76
N ARG A 10 -4.54 2.41 5.71
CA ARG A 10 -3.74 3.37 4.93
C ARG A 10 -3.37 2.91 3.50
N VAL A 11 -4.17 3.34 2.52
CA VAL A 11 -3.90 3.21 1.07
C VAL A 11 -3.43 4.58 0.57
N GLY A 12 -2.13 4.85 0.56
CA GLY A 12 -1.63 6.17 0.16
C GLY A 12 -0.11 6.30 0.06
N LEU A 13 0.32 7.18 -0.85
CA LEU A 13 1.69 7.47 -1.26
C LEU A 13 2.67 7.57 -0.07
N ALA A 14 3.79 6.86 -0.14
CA ALA A 14 4.86 6.87 0.86
C ALA A 14 5.39 8.30 1.20
N PHE A 15 5.23 9.26 0.28
CA PHE A 15 5.67 10.65 0.45
C PHE A 15 4.91 11.45 1.53
N LEU A 16 3.63 11.12 1.80
CA LEU A 16 2.85 11.80 2.84
C LEU A 16 3.18 11.32 4.27
N PHE A 17 4.05 10.31 4.42
CA PHE A 17 4.39 9.73 5.72
C PHE A 17 5.36 10.62 6.52
N GLY A 18 6.41 11.14 5.88
CA GLY A 18 7.32 12.09 6.53
C GLY A 18 6.58 13.34 7.00
N LEU A 19 5.62 13.81 6.19
CA LEU A 19 4.82 14.98 6.48
C LEU A 19 3.79 14.74 7.62
N CYS A 20 3.11 13.58 7.66
CA CYS A 20 2.17 13.26 8.73
C CYS A 20 2.82 13.10 10.11
N ILE A 21 4.04 12.56 10.20
CA ILE A 21 4.70 12.39 11.50
C ILE A 21 5.14 13.74 12.04
N PHE A 22 5.72 14.58 11.17
CA PHE A 22 6.11 15.94 11.52
C PHE A 22 4.91 16.83 11.85
N LEU A 23 3.76 16.66 11.18
CA LEU A 23 2.58 17.50 11.40
C LEU A 23 1.62 17.00 12.49
N LEU A 24 1.48 15.68 12.69
CA LEU A 24 0.50 15.11 13.62
C LEU A 24 1.12 14.68 14.96
N GLY A 25 2.44 14.82 15.13
CA GLY A 25 3.12 14.43 16.38
C GLY A 25 2.92 12.95 16.69
N VAL A 26 2.95 12.09 15.67
CA VAL A 26 2.81 10.65 15.88
C VAL A 26 3.98 10.18 16.74
N THR A 27 3.67 9.74 17.95
CA THR A 27 4.64 9.22 18.91
C THR A 27 5.32 7.98 18.34
N HIS A 28 6.59 7.76 18.71
CA HIS A 28 7.36 6.58 18.28
C HIS A 28 6.77 5.26 18.77
N GLU A 29 5.86 5.31 19.75
CA GLU A 29 5.17 4.15 20.33
C GLU A 29 3.67 4.43 20.45
N GLY A 30 2.88 3.35 20.52
CA GLY A 30 1.44 3.39 20.74
C GLY A 30 0.61 2.95 19.54
N PRO A 31 -0.72 2.79 19.72
CA PRO A 31 -1.60 2.15 18.75
C PRO A 31 -1.66 2.88 17.39
N MET A 32 -1.44 4.20 17.39
CA MET A 32 -1.31 4.98 16.15
C MET A 32 -0.02 4.67 15.39
N CYS A 33 1.11 4.53 16.09
CA CYS A 33 2.37 4.12 15.48
C CYS A 33 2.23 2.72 14.89
N ASP A 34 1.64 1.80 15.64
CA ASP A 34 1.44 0.42 15.23
C ASP A 34 0.54 0.31 13.99
N LEU A 35 -0.55 1.07 13.94
CA LEU A 35 -1.42 1.12 12.77
C LEU A 35 -0.69 1.58 11.49
N LEU A 36 0.25 2.50 11.64
CA LEU A 36 0.93 3.13 10.52
C LEU A 36 2.16 2.35 10.04
N TRP A 37 2.87 1.70 10.96
CA TRP A 37 4.20 1.15 10.71
C TRP A 37 4.30 -0.36 10.81
N SER A 38 3.32 -1.01 11.44
CA SER A 38 3.34 -2.47 11.56
C SER A 38 3.24 -3.11 10.18
N VAL A 39 3.88 -4.25 9.96
CA VAL A 39 3.95 -4.97 8.68
C VAL A 39 3.48 -6.42 8.84
N PRO A 40 2.83 -7.03 7.83
CA PRO A 40 2.43 -8.42 7.95
C PRO A 40 3.68 -9.31 7.84
N HIS A 41 3.78 -10.32 8.70
CA HIS A 41 4.81 -11.35 8.61
C HIS A 41 4.35 -12.62 9.36
N ASP A 42 4.90 -13.78 9.02
CA ASP A 42 4.51 -15.03 9.69
C ASP A 42 5.01 -15.08 11.16
N ARG A 43 6.03 -14.29 11.48
CA ARG A 43 6.58 -14.16 12.83
C ARG A 43 6.22 -12.80 13.45
N CYS A 44 5.72 -12.81 14.67
CA CYS A 44 5.50 -11.61 15.47
C CYS A 44 6.82 -11.09 16.06
N GLY A 45 7.01 -9.77 16.11
CA GLY A 45 8.25 -9.16 16.57
C GLY A 45 8.35 -7.67 16.23
N LEU A 46 9.52 -7.09 16.44
CA LEU A 46 9.78 -5.69 16.07
C LEU A 46 9.88 -5.56 14.55
N SER A 47 9.26 -4.51 14.00
CA SER A 47 9.37 -4.21 12.59
C SER A 47 10.83 -3.92 12.21
N PRO A 48 11.33 -4.43 11.07
CA PRO A 48 12.68 -4.12 10.58
C PRO A 48 12.86 -2.63 10.25
N ARG A 49 11.79 -1.83 10.31
CA ARG A 49 11.80 -0.38 10.09
C ARG A 49 12.17 0.42 11.33
N GLY A 50 12.34 -0.22 12.49
CA GLY A 50 12.61 0.46 13.77
C GLY A 50 11.41 1.21 14.35
N ALA A 51 10.20 1.01 13.80
CA ALA A 51 8.94 1.53 14.31
C ALA A 51 7.80 0.55 13.97
N GLY A 52 6.87 0.35 14.92
CA GLY A 52 5.80 -0.64 14.84
C GLY A 52 6.26 -2.10 14.94
N TYR A 53 5.34 -3.04 14.71
CA TYR A 53 5.58 -4.48 14.90
C TYR A 53 5.33 -5.29 13.62
N THR A 54 5.97 -6.45 13.51
CA THR A 54 5.50 -7.49 12.60
C THR A 54 4.34 -8.22 13.26
N PHE A 55 3.24 -8.43 12.53
CA PHE A 55 2.09 -9.16 13.04
C PHE A 55 1.80 -10.39 12.18
N GLY A 56 1.50 -11.49 12.88
CA GLY A 56 1.01 -12.74 12.33
C GLY A 56 -0.51 -12.76 12.16
N GLN A 57 -1.03 -13.93 11.79
CA GLN A 57 -2.46 -14.14 11.56
C GLN A 57 -3.24 -13.80 12.83
N HIS A 58 -4.19 -12.88 12.73
CA HIS A 58 -4.92 -12.37 13.89
C HIS A 58 -6.43 -12.61 13.73
N ASN A 59 -7.03 -13.29 14.71
CA ASN A 59 -8.47 -13.61 14.70
C ASN A 59 -9.30 -12.50 15.34
N ASN A 60 -9.48 -11.38 14.62
CA ASN A 60 -10.32 -10.25 15.06
C ASN A 60 -11.75 -10.27 14.47
N GLY A 61 -12.16 -11.40 13.90
CA GLY A 61 -13.41 -11.52 13.15
C GLY A 61 -13.45 -10.69 11.86
N LEU A 62 -12.31 -10.13 11.45
CA LEU A 62 -12.16 -9.45 10.15
C LEU A 62 -12.04 -10.50 9.05
N SER A 63 -12.69 -10.24 7.92
CA SER A 63 -12.64 -11.12 6.75
C SER A 63 -11.48 -10.80 5.81
N LEU A 64 -10.98 -9.57 5.84
CA LEU A 64 -9.88 -9.11 5.03
C LEU A 64 -9.26 -7.86 5.66
N ILE A 65 -7.93 -7.78 5.64
CA ILE A 65 -7.19 -6.55 5.92
C ILE A 65 -6.55 -6.09 4.60
N SER A 66 -7.00 -4.95 4.09
CA SER A 66 -6.36 -4.30 2.94
C SER A 66 -5.43 -3.21 3.44
N ARG A 67 -4.17 -3.23 3.01
CA ARG A 67 -3.16 -2.27 3.43
C ARG A 67 -2.27 -1.79 2.28
N ALA A 68 -1.54 -0.69 2.49
CA ALA A 68 -0.42 -0.31 1.63
C ALA A 68 0.88 -0.23 2.46
N HIS A 69 1.82 0.65 2.08
CA HIS A 69 3.06 1.01 2.80
C HIS A 69 4.32 0.15 2.55
N GLN A 70 4.20 -0.96 1.82
CA GLN A 70 5.36 -1.67 1.28
C GLN A 70 5.38 -1.50 -0.24
N LEU A 71 6.55 -1.16 -0.79
CA LEU A 71 6.76 -1.19 -2.23
C LEU A 71 6.74 -2.65 -2.68
N LEU A 72 5.94 -2.93 -3.69
CA LEU A 72 5.79 -4.26 -4.27
C LEU A 72 5.95 -4.12 -5.78
N MET A 73 6.82 -4.95 -6.37
CA MET A 73 7.12 -4.88 -7.80
C MET A 73 5.89 -5.19 -8.66
N GLU A 74 5.10 -6.17 -8.24
CA GLU A 74 3.84 -6.56 -8.89
C GLU A 74 2.65 -5.68 -8.50
N GLY A 75 2.86 -4.67 -7.65
CA GLY A 75 1.81 -3.77 -7.19
C GLY A 75 0.87 -4.36 -6.13
N PHE A 76 0.92 -5.66 -5.85
CA PHE A 76 0.21 -6.27 -4.72
C PHE A 76 0.92 -7.51 -4.18
N ASN A 77 0.57 -7.94 -2.96
CA ASN A 77 0.98 -9.22 -2.38
C ASN A 77 -0.02 -9.69 -1.33
N TRP A 78 -0.23 -11.01 -1.25
CA TRP A 78 -1.06 -11.64 -0.24
C TRP A 78 -0.20 -12.18 0.91
N TRP A 79 -0.74 -12.07 2.12
CA TRP A 79 -0.14 -12.58 3.34
C TRP A 79 -1.17 -13.37 4.14
N GLN A 80 -0.70 -14.22 5.05
CA GLN A 80 -1.53 -14.93 6.04
C GLN A 80 -2.73 -15.64 5.40
N GLU A 81 -2.47 -16.53 4.45
CA GLU A 81 -3.51 -17.32 3.75
C GLU A 81 -4.58 -16.46 3.06
N LYS A 82 -4.17 -15.35 2.44
CA LYS A 82 -5.05 -14.38 1.76
C LYS A 82 -6.00 -13.61 2.70
N ASN A 83 -5.71 -13.57 4.00
CA ASN A 83 -6.45 -12.72 4.95
C ASN A 83 -5.95 -11.28 4.97
N VAL A 84 -4.72 -11.03 4.48
CA VAL A 84 -4.14 -9.69 4.39
C VAL A 84 -3.61 -9.45 2.99
N VAL A 85 -3.98 -8.32 2.39
CA VAL A 85 -3.47 -7.89 1.09
C VAL A 85 -2.73 -6.57 1.25
N THR A 86 -1.50 -6.54 0.75
CA THR A 86 -0.77 -5.29 0.55
C THR A 86 -0.92 -4.85 -0.90
N VAL A 87 -1.36 -3.62 -1.13
CA VAL A 87 -1.58 -3.03 -2.45
C VAL A 87 -0.74 -1.76 -2.55
N PHE A 88 -0.08 -1.57 -3.70
CA PHE A 88 0.76 -0.44 -3.99
C PHE A 88 0.30 0.24 -5.28
N SER A 89 -0.15 1.49 -5.13
CA SER A 89 -0.82 2.23 -6.20
C SER A 89 0.04 3.36 -6.81
N ALA A 90 1.33 3.43 -6.49
CA ALA A 90 2.23 4.47 -7.01
C ALA A 90 3.09 3.91 -8.15
N PRO A 91 2.90 4.36 -9.41
CA PRO A 91 3.69 3.86 -10.54
C PRO A 91 5.13 4.31 -10.43
N ASN A 92 6.05 3.39 -10.73
CA ASN A 92 7.48 3.67 -10.81
C ASN A 92 7.94 4.56 -9.65
N CYS A 93 7.71 4.09 -8.42
CA CYS A 93 8.03 4.87 -7.23
C CYS A 93 9.50 5.30 -7.29
N PHE A 94 9.75 6.59 -7.03
CA PHE A 94 11.07 7.22 -7.17
C PHE A 94 11.67 7.22 -8.59
N TYR A 95 10.88 6.97 -9.62
CA TYR A 95 11.28 6.90 -11.04
C TYR A 95 12.32 5.83 -11.38
N ARG A 96 12.63 4.94 -10.43
CA ARG A 96 13.73 3.97 -10.52
C ARG A 96 13.27 2.52 -10.42
N CYS A 97 12.18 2.26 -9.70
CA CYS A 97 11.81 0.89 -9.34
C CYS A 97 11.08 0.14 -10.47
N GLY A 98 10.45 0.82 -11.43
CA GLY A 98 9.71 0.15 -12.51
C GLY A 98 8.55 -0.72 -12.02
N ASN A 99 8.04 -0.48 -10.81
CA ASN A 99 6.98 -1.28 -10.22
C ASN A 99 5.63 -1.04 -10.92
N PHE A 100 4.82 -2.08 -11.00
CA PHE A 100 3.43 -2.01 -11.44
C PHE A 100 2.55 -1.28 -10.40
N VAL A 101 1.44 -0.73 -10.89
CA VAL A 101 0.41 -0.10 -10.08
C VAL A 101 -0.79 -1.00 -10.02
N MET A 102 -1.29 -1.23 -8.82
CA MET A 102 -2.50 -1.99 -8.63
C MET A 102 -3.54 -1.22 -7.82
N ILE A 103 -4.80 -1.35 -8.24
CA ILE A 103 -5.97 -0.93 -7.46
C ILE A 103 -6.78 -2.18 -7.13
N LEU A 104 -7.16 -2.32 -5.86
CA LEU A 104 -8.03 -3.40 -5.41
C LEU A 104 -9.48 -2.92 -5.37
N GLN A 105 -10.35 -3.59 -6.13
CA GLN A 105 -11.80 -3.37 -6.08
C GLN A 105 -12.48 -4.38 -5.16
N ILE A 106 -12.97 -3.90 -4.02
CA ILE A 106 -13.55 -4.74 -2.94
C ILE A 106 -14.88 -5.39 -3.33
N ARG A 107 -15.70 -4.74 -4.18
CA ARG A 107 -17.05 -5.24 -4.54
C ARG A 107 -17.03 -6.56 -5.32
N GLY A 108 -15.89 -6.97 -5.87
CA GLY A 108 -15.69 -8.27 -6.51
C GLY A 108 -14.29 -8.86 -6.27
N THR A 109 -13.53 -8.28 -5.34
CA THR A 109 -12.15 -8.63 -4.99
C THR A 109 -11.23 -8.87 -6.20
N TYR A 110 -11.24 -7.96 -7.17
CA TYR A 110 -10.36 -8.04 -8.34
C TYR A 110 -9.34 -6.90 -8.36
N PHE A 111 -8.19 -7.18 -8.97
CA PHE A 111 -7.08 -6.24 -9.11
C PHE A 111 -7.11 -5.60 -10.50
N ILE A 112 -6.90 -4.30 -10.56
CA ILE A 112 -6.80 -3.55 -11.80
C ILE A 112 -5.38 -2.98 -11.89
N GLN A 113 -4.65 -3.37 -12.93
CA GLN A 113 -3.32 -2.87 -13.21
C GLN A 113 -3.38 -1.60 -14.04
N PHE A 114 -2.53 -0.63 -13.69
CA PHE A 114 -2.36 0.59 -14.48
C PHE A 114 -0.89 0.74 -14.90
N ASP A 115 -0.70 1.20 -16.12
CA ASP A 115 0.61 1.62 -16.59
C ASP A 115 0.98 3.00 -16.05
N PRO A 116 2.29 3.28 -15.87
CA PRO A 116 2.74 4.61 -15.52
C PRO A 116 2.26 5.63 -16.56
N ALA A 117 1.83 6.81 -16.10
CA ALA A 117 1.50 7.90 -17.00
C ALA A 117 2.73 8.25 -17.86
N PRO A 118 2.54 8.55 -19.17
CA PRO A 118 3.64 8.93 -20.05
C PRO A 118 4.35 10.17 -19.49
N ARG A 119 5.68 10.23 -19.68
CA ARG A 119 6.47 11.36 -19.18
C ARG A 119 6.06 12.64 -19.91
N GLN A 120 6.16 13.79 -19.26
CA GLN A 120 5.80 15.09 -19.85
C GLN A 120 6.52 15.38 -21.17
N ALA A 121 7.76 14.88 -21.36
CA ALA A 121 8.51 14.97 -22.61
C ALA A 121 7.96 14.11 -23.77
N GLU A 122 7.19 13.05 -23.48
CA GLU A 122 6.49 12.25 -24.49
C GLU A 122 5.12 12.82 -24.83
N ARG A 123 4.47 13.53 -23.89
CA ARG A 123 3.20 14.24 -24.16
C ARG A 123 3.33 15.30 -25.25
N SER A 124 4.47 15.97 -25.35
CA SER A 124 4.74 16.96 -26.40
C SER A 124 5.00 16.34 -27.78
N LEU A 125 5.33 15.05 -27.87
CA LEU A 125 5.47 14.34 -29.15
C LEU A 125 4.12 13.81 -29.66
N ILE A 126 3.21 13.42 -28.76
CA ILE A 126 1.88 12.90 -29.10
C ILE A 126 0.90 14.03 -29.47
N LEU A 127 1.10 15.24 -28.93
CA LEU A 127 0.22 16.40 -29.17
C LEU A 127 0.66 17.28 -30.35
N LYS A 128 1.61 16.85 -31.18
CA LYS A 128 1.92 17.62 -32.39
C LYS A 128 0.71 17.56 -33.34
N PRO A 129 0.15 18.71 -33.75
CA PRO A 129 -0.92 18.70 -34.74
C PRO A 129 -0.38 18.07 -36.02
N ILE A 130 -1.19 17.18 -36.61
CA ILE A 130 -0.94 16.63 -37.93
C ILE A 130 -0.98 17.83 -38.88
N GLN A 131 0.17 18.16 -39.49
CA GLN A 131 0.24 19.12 -40.59
C GLN A 131 -0.50 18.60 -41.81
#